data_AF-A0A6I3U9N8-F1
#
_entry.id   AF-A0A6I3U9N8-F1
#
_cell.length_a   1.000
_cell.length_b   1.000
_cell.length_c   1.000
_cell.angle_alpha   90.00
_cell.angle_beta   90.00
_cell.angle_gamma   90.00
#
_symmetry.space_group_name_H-M   'P 1'
#
loop_
_entity.id
_entity.type
_entity.pdbx_description
1 polymer ?
#
loop_
_entity_poly.entity_id
_entity_poly.type
_entity_poly.pdbx_seq_one_letter_code
_entity_poly.pdbx_strand_id
1 'polypeptide(L)'
;PKEFNDRSTLWNKVEMAEKNSNAQLARQFIIGLPKELSLSENKNLVERYIKENLTSQGMIVDYAIHDESQDKNGNIHCHIMTIMRPINEKGEFLAKSKKEYILDEKGEKVLNKNGKPKTRKVELTTWNDTGNVEKWRENFSDLCNKYLERAGAEKRVDHRSFKR
;
A
#
# COMPACT_ATOMS: atom_id res chain seq x y z
N PRO A 1 3.65 6.07 -15.33
CA PRO A 1 4.38 6.00 -16.63
C PRO A 1 4.02 4.72 -17.37
N LYS A 2 3.91 4.74 -18.71
CA LYS A 2 3.53 3.54 -19.48
C LYS A 2 4.58 2.43 -19.40
N GLU A 3 5.87 2.79 -19.32
CA GLU A 3 6.99 1.84 -19.19
C GLU A 3 6.93 0.99 -17.91
N PHE A 4 6.29 1.48 -16.84
CA PHE A 4 6.14 0.74 -15.59
C PHE A 4 5.07 -0.36 -15.65
N ASN A 5 4.43 -0.57 -16.80
CA ASN A 5 3.69 -1.82 -17.05
C ASN A 5 4.63 -3.02 -17.25
N ASP A 6 5.89 -2.78 -17.59
CA ASP A 6 6.91 -3.83 -17.56
C ASP A 6 7.47 -3.96 -16.13
N ARG A 7 7.27 -5.13 -15.52
CA ARG A 7 7.65 -5.43 -14.14
C ARG A 7 9.15 -5.22 -13.90
N SER A 8 9.98 -5.72 -14.82
CA SER A 8 11.44 -5.60 -14.72
C SER A 8 11.87 -4.14 -14.75
N THR A 9 11.30 -3.34 -15.65
CA THR A 9 11.58 -1.90 -15.75
C THR A 9 11.19 -1.17 -14.47
N LEU A 10 9.99 -1.42 -13.94
CA LEU A 10 9.52 -0.81 -12.69
C LEU A 10 10.48 -1.11 -11.53
N TRP A 11 10.74 -2.38 -11.25
CA TRP A 11 11.50 -2.77 -10.05
C TRP A 11 12.97 -2.39 -10.14
N ASN A 12 13.61 -2.47 -11.31
CA ASN A 12 14.97 -1.94 -11.48
C ASN A 12 15.04 -0.43 -11.21
N LYS A 13 14.01 0.34 -11.62
CA LYS A 13 13.96 1.78 -11.35
C LYS A 13 13.70 2.09 -9.88
N VAL A 14 12.90 1.29 -9.19
CA VAL A 14 12.72 1.38 -7.73
C VAL A 14 14.06 1.16 -7.01
N GLU A 15 14.80 0.11 -7.36
CA GLU A 15 16.11 -0.17 -6.77
C GLU A 15 17.09 0.99 -7.00
N MET A 16 17.15 1.56 -8.20
CA MET A 16 17.99 2.74 -8.49
C MET A 16 17.60 3.98 -7.67
N ALA A 17 16.32 4.15 -7.35
CA ALA A 17 15.82 5.28 -6.56
C ALA A 17 16.09 5.12 -5.05
N GLU A 18 16.20 3.88 -4.57
CA GLU A 18 16.41 3.53 -3.17
C GLU A 18 17.89 3.29 -2.84
N LYS A 19 18.65 4.38 -2.74
CA LYS A 19 20.13 4.35 -2.72
C LYS A 19 20.78 3.84 -1.43
N ASN A 20 20.07 3.79 -0.31
CA ASN A 20 20.66 3.38 0.97
C ASN A 20 20.64 1.86 1.09
N SER A 21 21.69 1.28 1.70
CA SER A 21 21.78 -0.17 1.93
C SER A 21 20.66 -0.73 2.81
N ASN A 22 20.00 0.11 3.61
CA ASN A 22 18.86 -0.23 4.46
C ASN A 22 17.54 0.35 3.92
N ALA A 23 17.47 0.74 2.65
CA ALA A 23 16.26 1.30 2.09
C ALA A 23 15.17 0.23 1.93
N GLN A 24 13.94 0.62 2.23
CA GLN A 24 12.76 -0.18 1.90
C GLN A 24 12.39 0.06 0.43
N LEU A 25 12.40 -1.02 -0.36
CA LEU A 25 12.06 -1.01 -1.80
C LEU A 25 10.55 -1.00 -2.02
N ALA A 26 9.83 -1.80 -1.24
CA ALA A 26 8.39 -2.00 -1.41
C ALA A 26 7.69 -2.18 -0.05
N ARG A 27 6.37 -1.98 -0.08
CA ARG A 27 5.45 -2.49 0.94
C ARG A 27 4.64 -3.62 0.33
N GLN A 28 4.65 -4.77 0.99
CA GLN A 28 3.90 -5.96 0.58
C GLN A 28 2.66 -6.15 1.47
N PHE A 29 1.55 -6.52 0.84
CA PHE A 29 0.35 -7.02 1.47
C PHE A 29 0.07 -8.43 0.95
N ILE A 30 -0.47 -9.28 1.80
CA ILE A 30 -0.99 -10.59 1.41
C ILE A 30 -2.43 -10.64 1.89
N ILE A 31 -3.35 -10.87 0.96
CA ILE A 31 -4.79 -10.96 1.26
C ILE A 31 -5.30 -12.35 0.88
N GLY A 32 -6.03 -12.98 1.79
CA GLY A 32 -6.76 -14.21 1.49
C GLY A 32 -8.01 -13.88 0.68
N LEU A 33 -8.29 -14.70 -0.31
CA LEU A 33 -9.43 -14.54 -1.22
C LEU A 33 -10.47 -15.65 -0.96
N PRO A 34 -11.76 -15.32 -1.01
CA PRO A 34 -12.81 -16.31 -0.79
C PRO A 34 -12.84 -17.36 -1.91
N LYS A 35 -12.86 -18.63 -1.51
CA LYS A 35 -12.99 -19.79 -2.42
C LYS A 35 -14.40 -19.92 -3.00
N GLU A 36 -15.37 -19.28 -2.37
CA GLU A 36 -16.75 -19.19 -2.84
C GLU A 36 -16.87 -18.32 -4.11
N LEU A 37 -15.87 -17.48 -4.41
CA LEU A 37 -15.82 -16.68 -5.63
C LEU A 37 -15.02 -17.38 -6.72
N SER A 38 -15.45 -17.23 -7.97
CA SER A 38 -14.66 -17.62 -9.14
C SER A 38 -13.37 -16.78 -9.24
N LEU A 39 -12.38 -17.28 -10.01
CA LEU A 39 -11.13 -16.55 -10.22
C LEU A 39 -11.35 -15.15 -10.84
N SER A 40 -12.33 -15.00 -11.73
CA SER A 40 -12.66 -13.71 -12.35
C SER A 40 -13.29 -12.74 -11.36
N GLU A 41 -14.17 -13.22 -10.47
CA GLU A 41 -14.74 -12.41 -9.38
C GLU A 41 -13.67 -11.99 -8.37
N ASN A 42 -12.79 -12.92 -8.00
CA ASN A 42 -11.63 -12.64 -7.14
C ASN A 42 -10.70 -11.61 -7.76
N LYS A 43 -10.40 -11.72 -9.06
CA LYS A 43 -9.62 -10.71 -9.79
C LYS A 43 -10.31 -9.34 -9.75
N ASN A 44 -11.61 -9.28 -10.04
CA ASN A 44 -12.37 -8.03 -10.02
C ASN A 44 -12.40 -7.39 -8.62
N LEU A 45 -12.54 -8.20 -7.56
CA LEU A 45 -12.46 -7.75 -6.18
C LEU A 45 -11.10 -7.14 -5.85
N VAL A 46 -10.01 -7.83 -6.23
CA VAL A 46 -8.63 -7.37 -6.01
C VAL A 46 -8.35 -6.08 -6.76
N GLU A 47 -8.66 -6.01 -8.06
CA GLU A 47 -8.43 -4.82 -8.88
C GLU A 47 -9.22 -3.61 -8.37
N ARG A 48 -10.47 -3.84 -7.92
CA ARG A 48 -11.28 -2.79 -7.33
C ARG A 48 -10.73 -2.32 -5.99
N TYR A 49 -10.34 -3.25 -5.12
CA TYR A 49 -9.70 -2.93 -3.84
C TYR A 49 -8.42 -2.10 -4.05
N ILE A 50 -7.54 -2.54 -4.94
CA ILE A 50 -6.29 -1.86 -5.32
C ILE A 50 -6.58 -0.44 -5.82
N LYS A 51 -7.59 -0.28 -6.69
CA LYS A 51 -7.98 1.01 -7.24
C LYS A 51 -8.48 1.97 -6.16
N GLU A 52 -9.39 1.51 -5.31
CA GLU A 52 -10.02 2.35 -4.29
C GLU A 52 -9.02 2.78 -3.20
N ASN A 53 -8.07 1.91 -2.83
CA ASN A 53 -7.25 2.08 -1.63
C ASN A 53 -5.78 2.46 -1.87
N LEU A 54 -5.20 2.07 -3.00
CA LEU A 54 -3.76 2.17 -3.22
C LEU A 54 -3.43 3.08 -4.40
N THR A 55 -3.91 2.74 -5.61
CA THR A 55 -3.56 3.53 -6.80
C THR A 55 -4.27 4.88 -6.84
N SER A 56 -5.46 5.01 -6.22
CA SER A 56 -6.11 6.31 -5.97
C SER A 56 -5.25 7.27 -5.13
N GLN A 57 -4.36 6.74 -4.30
CA GLN A 57 -3.42 7.51 -3.47
C GLN A 57 -2.09 7.81 -4.19
N GLY A 58 -1.98 7.42 -5.47
CA GLY A 58 -0.78 7.63 -6.29
C GLY A 58 0.28 6.54 -6.18
N MET A 59 -0.01 5.41 -5.53
CA MET A 59 0.91 4.27 -5.51
C MET A 59 0.90 3.54 -6.86
N ILE A 60 2.04 3.01 -7.28
CA ILE A 60 2.10 1.94 -8.29
C ILE A 60 2.04 0.61 -7.56
N VAL A 61 1.24 -0.31 -8.12
CA VAL A 61 0.93 -1.61 -7.54
C VAL A 61 1.30 -2.70 -8.53
N ASP A 62 2.07 -3.68 -8.08
CA ASP A 62 2.28 -4.96 -8.76
C ASP A 62 1.58 -6.04 -7.93
N TYR A 63 0.74 -6.87 -8.56
CA TYR A 63 0.00 -7.90 -7.84
C TYR A 63 0.00 -9.23 -8.58
N ALA A 64 -0.11 -10.31 -7.81
CA ALA A 64 -0.24 -11.67 -8.31
C ALA A 64 -1.27 -12.42 -7.45
N ILE A 65 -2.17 -13.15 -8.10
CA ILE A 65 -3.10 -14.06 -7.43
C ILE A 65 -2.52 -15.47 -7.55
N HIS A 66 -2.35 -16.13 -6.41
CA HIS A 66 -1.98 -17.53 -6.33
C HIS A 66 -3.24 -18.34 -6.03
N ASP A 67 -3.54 -19.27 -6.94
CA ASP A 67 -4.65 -20.20 -6.80
C ASP A 67 -4.11 -21.56 -6.37
N GLU A 68 -4.08 -21.76 -5.05
CA GLU A 68 -3.74 -23.04 -4.42
C GLU A 68 -5.01 -23.81 -4.04
N SER A 69 -6.14 -23.63 -4.76
CA SER A 69 -7.39 -24.29 -4.43
C SER A 69 -7.31 -25.83 -4.52
N GLN A 70 -6.37 -26.34 -5.31
CA GLN A 70 -6.13 -27.78 -5.49
C GLN A 70 -5.12 -28.34 -4.48
N ASP A 71 -4.48 -27.49 -3.70
CA ASP A 71 -3.52 -27.91 -2.67
C ASP A 71 -4.25 -28.24 -1.35
N LYS A 72 -3.56 -28.94 -0.45
CA LYS A 72 -4.12 -29.35 0.85
C LYS A 72 -4.69 -28.19 1.67
N ASN A 73 -4.17 -26.98 1.47
CA ASN A 73 -4.59 -25.79 2.21
C ASN A 73 -5.78 -25.06 1.55
N GLY A 74 -6.06 -25.31 0.27
CA GLY A 74 -7.18 -24.71 -0.48
C GLY A 74 -7.20 -23.18 -0.46
N ASN A 75 -6.03 -22.53 -0.33
CA ASN A 75 -5.92 -21.11 0.01
C ASN A 75 -5.62 -20.25 -1.22
N ILE A 76 -6.65 -19.59 -1.74
CA ILE A 76 -6.48 -18.58 -2.78
C ILE A 76 -6.03 -17.29 -2.10
N HIS A 77 -4.94 -16.69 -2.56
CA HIS A 77 -4.42 -15.45 -1.97
C HIS A 77 -3.80 -14.53 -3.01
N CYS A 78 -3.72 -13.24 -2.70
CA CYS A 78 -3.09 -12.26 -3.55
C CYS A 78 -1.91 -11.59 -2.83
N HIS A 79 -0.75 -11.61 -3.48
CA HIS A 79 0.37 -10.75 -3.13
C HIS A 79 0.20 -9.41 -3.83
N ILE A 80 0.28 -8.33 -3.07
CA ILE A 80 0.21 -6.95 -3.57
C ILE A 80 1.46 -6.23 -3.10
N MET A 81 2.28 -5.73 -4.03
CA MET A 81 3.47 -4.94 -3.74
C MET A 81 3.26 -3.51 -4.22
N THR A 82 3.67 -2.55 -3.39
CA THR A 82 3.58 -1.11 -3.69
C THR A 82 4.94 -0.45 -3.59
N ILE A 83 5.19 0.52 -4.47
CA ILE A 83 6.40 1.36 -4.42
C ILE A 83 6.38 2.28 -3.20
N MET A 84 7.56 2.72 -2.76
CA MET A 84 7.70 3.54 -1.54
C MET A 84 7.83 5.05 -1.79
N ARG A 85 7.83 5.50 -3.05
CA ARG A 85 8.03 6.89 -3.45
C ARG A 85 6.92 7.37 -4.39
N PRO A 86 6.43 8.61 -4.24
CA PRO A 86 5.56 9.19 -5.25
C PRO A 86 6.34 9.44 -6.54
N ILE A 87 5.61 9.47 -7.66
CA ILE A 87 6.16 9.70 -8.99
C ILE A 87 5.50 10.93 -9.58
N ASN A 88 6.27 11.79 -10.26
CA ASN A 88 5.72 12.94 -10.97
C ASN A 88 5.18 12.58 -12.37
N GLU A 89 4.60 13.55 -13.06
CA GLU A 89 4.04 13.36 -14.41
C GLU A 89 5.08 12.90 -15.45
N LYS A 90 6.36 13.19 -15.22
CA LYS A 90 7.48 12.75 -16.07
C LYS A 90 7.95 11.32 -15.78
N GLY A 91 7.42 10.69 -14.73
CA GLY A 91 7.82 9.34 -14.33
C GLY A 91 9.02 9.27 -13.39
N GLU A 92 9.43 10.40 -12.81
CA GLU A 92 10.57 10.46 -11.91
C GLU A 92 10.12 10.20 -10.46
N PHE A 93 10.88 9.36 -9.76
CA PHE A 93 10.67 9.11 -8.33
C PHE A 93 11.06 10.34 -7.50
N LEU A 94 10.13 10.78 -6.66
CA LEU A 94 10.30 11.92 -5.77
C LEU A 94 10.83 11.48 -4.40
N ALA A 95 11.13 12.46 -3.54
CA ALA A 95 11.49 12.19 -2.15
C ALA A 95 10.30 11.61 -1.38
N LYS A 96 10.58 10.73 -0.40
CA LYS A 96 9.56 10.20 0.53
C LYS A 96 9.13 11.24 1.55
N SER A 97 10.07 12.10 1.93
CA SER A 97 9.92 13.06 3.02
C SER A 97 10.82 14.26 2.80
N LYS A 98 10.48 15.36 3.44
CA LYS A 98 11.34 16.55 3.55
C LYS A 98 11.68 16.83 5.02
N LYS A 99 12.74 17.62 5.22
CA LYS A 99 13.15 18.13 6.53
C LYS A 99 12.60 19.54 6.68
N GLU A 100 11.88 19.80 7.77
CA GLU A 100 11.39 21.13 8.13
C GLU A 100 12.03 21.61 9.44
N TYR A 101 12.37 22.89 9.52
CA TYR A 101 12.80 23.51 10.76
C TYR A 101 11.59 23.74 11.68
N ILE A 102 11.78 23.53 12.98
CA ILE A 102 10.77 23.87 13.99
C ILE A 102 10.97 25.35 14.34
N LEU A 103 9.94 26.15 14.11
CA LEU A 103 9.93 27.58 14.40
C LEU A 103 9.15 27.87 15.68
N ASP A 104 9.53 28.91 16.40
CA ASP A 104 8.77 29.45 17.52
C ASP A 104 7.65 30.40 17.03
N GLU A 105 6.92 31.01 17.97
CA GLU A 105 5.81 31.93 17.68
C GLU A 105 6.23 33.18 16.89
N LYS A 106 7.52 33.52 16.87
CA LYS A 106 8.07 34.67 16.13
C LYS A 106 8.63 34.26 14.77
N GLY A 107 8.59 32.98 14.43
CA GLY A 107 9.16 32.45 13.18
C GLY A 107 10.66 32.12 13.28
N GLU A 108 11.26 32.20 14.47
CA GLU A 108 12.68 31.92 14.67
C GLU A 108 12.94 30.42 14.90
N LYS A 109 14.11 29.94 14.47
CA LYS A 109 14.46 28.51 14.59
C LYS A 109 14.67 28.12 16.06
N VAL A 110 13.87 27.18 16.54
CA VAL A 110 14.06 26.58 17.87
C VAL A 110 15.36 25.78 17.89
N LEU A 111 16.28 26.09 18.80
CA LEU A 111 17.55 25.39 18.95
C LEU A 111 17.44 24.18 19.90
N ASN A 112 18.30 23.18 19.72
CA ASN A 112 18.50 22.10 20.66
C ASN A 112 19.53 22.49 21.74
N LYS A 113 19.78 21.60 22.72
CA LYS A 113 20.73 21.83 23.81
C LYS A 113 22.17 22.12 23.33
N ASN A 114 22.50 21.76 22.10
CA ASN A 114 23.82 21.95 21.48
C ASN A 114 23.85 23.16 20.53
N GLY A 115 22.85 24.04 20.57
CA GLY A 115 22.75 25.23 19.73
C GLY A 115 22.42 24.98 18.26
N LYS A 116 22.09 23.75 17.86
CA LYS A 116 21.71 23.43 16.47
C LYS A 116 20.20 23.55 16.28
N PRO A 117 19.70 24.05 15.13
CA PRO A 117 18.27 24.11 14.87
C PRO A 117 17.58 22.75 14.94
N LYS A 118 16.47 22.67 15.68
CA LYS A 118 15.60 21.50 15.70
C LYS A 118 14.86 21.39 14.38
N THR A 119 14.73 20.15 13.92
CA THR A 119 14.01 19.83 12.70
C THR A 119 13.09 18.64 12.89
N ARG A 120 12.04 18.57 12.10
CA ARG A 120 11.16 17.41 11.99
C ARG A 120 11.20 16.85 10.57
N LYS A 121 10.99 15.54 10.46
CA LYS A 121 10.71 14.87 9.20
C LYS A 121 9.23 15.07 8.88
N VAL A 122 8.91 15.43 7.65
CA VAL A 122 7.54 15.52 7.15
C VAL A 122 7.44 14.60 5.94
N GLU A 123 6.60 13.57 6.04
CA GLU A 123 6.31 12.69 4.91
C GLU A 123 5.61 13.48 3.80
N LEU A 124 5.95 13.18 2.54
CA LEU A 124 5.35 13.83 1.37
C LEU A 124 4.10 13.10 0.85
N THR A 125 3.79 11.95 1.45
CA THR A 125 2.58 11.19 1.20
C THR A 125 2.00 10.70 2.51
N THR A 126 0.70 10.36 2.51
CA THR A 126 -0.01 9.74 3.64
C THR A 126 0.16 8.22 3.67
N TRP A 127 0.95 7.64 2.78
CA TRP A 127 1.02 6.19 2.55
C TRP A 127 1.42 5.39 3.79
N ASN A 128 2.20 6.00 4.68
CA ASN A 128 2.73 5.37 5.88
C ASN A 128 1.99 5.77 7.16
N ASP A 129 0.84 6.46 7.04
CA ASP A 129 0.03 6.83 8.20
C ASP A 129 -0.44 5.56 8.92
N THR A 130 -0.23 5.51 10.24
CA THR A 130 -0.50 4.32 11.05
C THR A 130 -1.97 3.92 11.05
N GLY A 131 -2.89 4.87 10.84
CA GLY A 131 -4.32 4.60 10.73
C GLY A 131 -4.76 3.95 9.41
N ASN A 132 -3.90 3.90 8.39
CA ASN A 132 -4.29 3.35 7.09
C ASN A 132 -4.56 1.85 7.14
N VAL A 133 -3.86 1.10 8.01
CA VAL A 133 -4.03 -0.36 8.10
C VAL A 133 -5.47 -0.74 8.46
N GLU A 134 -6.10 0.02 9.37
CA GLU A 134 -7.49 -0.24 9.77
C GLU A 134 -8.45 0.06 8.62
N LYS A 135 -8.28 1.21 7.95
CA LYS A 135 -9.09 1.59 6.79
C LYS A 135 -8.98 0.57 5.66
N TRP A 136 -7.77 0.11 5.37
CA TRP A 136 -7.51 -0.88 4.33
C TRP A 136 -8.16 -2.23 4.66
N ARG A 137 -8.06 -2.69 5.92
CA ARG A 137 -8.70 -3.92 6.36
C ARG A 137 -10.23 -3.82 6.32
N GLU A 138 -10.79 -2.72 6.79
CA GLU A 138 -12.24 -2.44 6.76
C GLU A 138 -12.77 -2.42 5.32
N ASN A 139 -12.15 -1.62 4.46
CA ASN A 139 -12.55 -1.52 3.06
C ASN A 139 -12.45 -2.87 2.33
N PHE A 140 -11.44 -3.70 2.65
CA PHE A 140 -11.36 -5.05 2.11
C PHE A 140 -12.52 -5.92 2.59
N SER A 141 -12.82 -5.95 3.90
CA SER A 141 -13.93 -6.76 4.41
C SER A 141 -15.27 -6.34 3.81
N ASP A 142 -15.52 -5.04 3.70
CA ASP A 142 -16.77 -4.50 3.13
C ASP A 142 -16.91 -4.86 1.65
N LEU A 143 -15.83 -4.71 0.89
CA LEU A 143 -15.84 -5.05 -0.52
C LEU A 143 -15.99 -6.55 -0.74
N CYS A 144 -15.26 -7.37 0.02
CA CYS A 144 -15.35 -8.82 -0.03
C CYS A 144 -16.78 -9.31 0.25
N ASN A 145 -17.42 -8.77 1.28
CA ASN A 145 -18.80 -9.09 1.62
C ASN A 145 -19.80 -8.74 0.51
N LYS A 146 -19.60 -7.62 -0.21
CA LYS A 146 -20.44 -7.26 -1.36
C LYS A 146 -20.30 -8.25 -2.53
N TYR A 147 -19.11 -8.79 -2.77
CA TYR A 147 -18.91 -9.81 -3.80
C TYR A 147 -19.49 -11.15 -3.38
N LEU A 148 -19.27 -11.57 -2.14
CA LEU A 148 -19.87 -12.78 -1.57
C LEU A 148 -21.40 -12.76 -1.64
N GLU A 149 -22.01 -11.63 -1.29
CA GLU A 149 -23.47 -11.45 -1.40
C GLU A 149 -23.98 -11.59 -2.84
N ARG A 150 -23.31 -10.96 -3.81
CA ARG A 150 -23.68 -11.07 -5.24
C ARG A 150 -23.54 -12.48 -5.79
N ALA A 151 -22.56 -13.24 -5.29
CA ALA A 151 -22.35 -14.64 -5.62
C ALA A 151 -23.33 -15.59 -4.89
N GLY A 152 -24.23 -15.06 -4.04
CA GLY A 152 -25.19 -15.85 -3.29
C GLY A 152 -24.58 -16.64 -2.12
N ALA A 153 -23.34 -16.33 -1.72
CA ALA A 153 -22.74 -16.95 -0.54
C ALA A 153 -23.35 -16.39 0.74
N GLU A 154 -23.54 -17.23 1.76
CA GLU A 154 -24.05 -16.79 3.08
C GLU A 154 -22.93 -16.28 4.00
N LYS A 155 -21.72 -16.80 3.84
CA LYS A 155 -20.56 -16.45 4.68
C LYS A 155 -20.12 -15.00 4.47
N ARG A 156 -19.62 -14.39 5.53
CA ARG A 156 -19.09 -13.02 5.54
C ARG A 156 -17.75 -12.98 6.26
N VAL A 157 -16.97 -11.95 5.95
CA VAL A 157 -15.66 -11.66 6.54
C VAL A 157 -15.77 -10.40 7.41
N ASP A 158 -15.10 -10.40 8.55
CA ASP A 158 -14.97 -9.23 9.43
C ASP A 158 -13.48 -8.93 9.64
N HIS A 159 -13.12 -7.66 9.54
CA HIS A 159 -11.74 -7.21 9.69
C HIS A 159 -11.30 -7.04 11.15
N ARG A 160 -12.25 -6.97 12.08
CA ARG A 160 -12.00 -6.69 13.50
C ARG A 160 -11.53 -7.94 14.21
N SER A 161 -10.64 -7.75 15.18
CA SER A 161 -10.26 -8.82 16.10
C SER A 161 -11.23 -8.89 17.27
N PHE A 162 -11.40 -10.09 17.84
CA PHE A 162 -12.23 -10.30 19.03
C PHE A 162 -11.72 -9.53 20.27
N LYS A 163 -10.38 -9.37 20.36
CA LYS A 163 -9.69 -8.49 21.32
C LYS A 163 -8.50 -7.83 20.61
N ARG A 164 -8.12 -6.63 21.04
CA ARG A 164 -6.88 -5.95 20.63
C ARG A 164 -5.87 -5.99 21.76
#